data_AF-A0A831T4F7-F1
#
_entry.id   AF-A0A831T4F7-F1
#
_cell.length_a   1.000
_cell.length_b   1.000
_cell.length_c   1.000
_cell.angle_alpha   90.00
_cell.angle_beta   90.00
_cell.angle_gamma   90.00
#
_symmetry.space_group_name_H-M   'P 1'
#
loop_
_entity.id
_entity.type
_entity.pdbx_description
1 polymer ?
#
loop_
_entity_poly.entity_id
_entity_poly.type
_entity_poly.pdbx_seq_one_letter_code
_entity_poly.pdbx_strand_id
1 'polypeptide(L)'
;MRGNNLEWVEPQQGQTNHFEIVLRDAEDKRIVPNAKVRVTITDANGNEVDSQNLTFLWHPDFYHYGANIKVPSSGNYTVKVHIDPPDFGRHDKDRGKRFTQSVDVTFTGVQITPKRPQAAMR
;
A
#
# COMPACT_ATOMS: atom_id res chain seq x y z
N MET A 1 11.85 -11.75 5.61
CA MET A 1 12.99 -12.47 6.22
C MET A 1 14.19 -11.53 6.20
N ARG A 2 14.87 -11.35 7.33
CA ARG A 2 16.21 -10.75 7.36
C ARG A 2 17.19 -11.89 7.64
N GLY A 3 17.98 -12.27 6.65
CA GLY A 3 18.67 -13.56 6.67
C GLY A 3 17.68 -14.73 6.66
N ASN A 4 17.83 -15.67 7.61
CA ASN A 4 17.02 -16.90 7.69
C ASN A 4 15.86 -16.83 8.69
N ASN A 5 15.61 -15.67 9.32
CA ASN A 5 14.60 -15.54 10.36
C ASN A 5 13.39 -14.73 9.90
N LEU A 6 12.21 -15.14 10.39
CA LEU A 6 11.01 -14.31 10.38
C LEU A 6 11.12 -13.33 11.55
N GLU A 7 11.07 -12.04 11.23
CA GLU A 7 11.20 -10.97 12.20
C GLU A 7 9.96 -10.09 12.16
N TRP A 8 9.45 -9.75 13.34
CA TRP A 8 8.43 -8.73 13.49
C TRP A 8 9.02 -7.34 13.20
N VAL A 9 8.28 -6.53 12.45
CA VAL A 9 8.69 -5.16 12.13
C VAL A 9 7.74 -4.18 12.82
N GLU A 10 8.24 -3.53 13.85
CA GLU A 10 7.53 -2.42 14.48
C GLU A 10 7.44 -1.21 13.54
N PRO A 11 6.35 -0.42 13.60
CA PRO A 11 6.31 0.86 12.92
C PRO A 11 7.42 1.79 13.38
N GLN A 12 7.95 2.55 12.44
CA GLN A 12 8.93 3.59 12.70
C GLN A 12 8.29 4.79 13.40
N GLN A 13 9.14 5.67 13.90
CA GLN A 13 8.69 6.91 14.55
C GLN A 13 7.73 7.70 13.66
N GLY A 14 6.55 7.99 14.20
CA GLY A 14 5.49 8.76 13.55
C GLY A 14 4.58 7.95 12.64
N GLN A 15 4.86 6.67 12.40
CA GLN A 15 3.94 5.79 11.68
C GLN A 15 2.81 5.37 12.61
N THR A 16 1.61 5.82 12.29
CA THR A 16 0.44 5.75 13.16
C THR A 16 -0.60 4.75 12.67
N ASN A 17 -0.57 4.39 11.39
CA ASN A 17 -1.55 3.53 10.73
C ASN A 17 -0.86 2.50 9.84
N HIS A 18 -1.52 1.36 9.63
CA HIS A 18 -1.15 0.38 8.59
C HIS A 18 -2.13 0.52 7.43
N PHE A 19 -1.61 0.66 6.22
CA PHE A 19 -2.42 0.75 5.00
C PHE A 19 -2.28 -0.53 4.20
N GLU A 20 -3.42 -1.05 3.74
CA GLU A 20 -3.50 -2.31 3.00
C GLU A 20 -4.24 -2.10 1.67
N ILE A 21 -3.70 -2.68 0.60
CA ILE A 21 -4.27 -2.65 -0.74
C ILE A 21 -4.39 -4.08 -1.27
N VAL A 22 -5.63 -4.50 -1.52
CA VAL A 22 -5.93 -5.79 -2.15
C VAL A 22 -6.05 -5.60 -3.66
N LEU A 23 -4.96 -5.87 -4.38
CA LEU A 23 -4.92 -5.76 -5.83
C LEU A 23 -5.42 -7.04 -6.50
N ARG A 24 -6.53 -6.96 -7.23
CA ARG A 24 -7.16 -8.11 -7.92
C ARG A 24 -7.40 -7.83 -9.39
N ASP A 25 -7.28 -8.88 -10.21
CA ASP A 25 -7.77 -8.88 -11.58
C ASP A 25 -9.29 -8.61 -11.55
N ALA A 26 -9.74 -7.66 -12.36
CA ALA A 26 -11.15 -7.35 -12.48
C ALA A 26 -11.95 -8.51 -13.10
N GLU A 27 -11.35 -9.32 -13.97
CA GLU A 27 -12.05 -10.38 -14.69
C GLU A 27 -12.26 -11.63 -13.81
N ASP A 28 -11.19 -12.14 -13.20
CA ASP A 28 -11.22 -13.42 -12.48
C ASP A 28 -11.00 -13.32 -10.96
N LYS A 29 -10.84 -12.09 -10.45
CA LYS A 29 -10.69 -11.75 -9.03
C LYS A 29 -9.45 -12.33 -8.34
N ARG A 30 -8.50 -12.90 -9.08
CA ARG A 30 -7.23 -13.36 -8.53
C ARG A 30 -6.38 -12.18 -8.06
N ILE A 31 -5.60 -12.40 -7.01
CA ILE A 31 -4.59 -11.44 -6.57
C ILE A 31 -3.55 -11.27 -7.67
N VAL A 32 -3.15 -10.03 -7.93
CA VAL A 32 -2.04 -9.71 -8.84
C VAL A 32 -0.77 -9.52 -8.00
N PRO A 33 0.15 -10.49 -7.96
CA PRO A 33 1.39 -10.38 -7.19
C PRO A 33 2.45 -9.59 -7.98
N ASN A 34 3.56 -9.27 -7.31
CA ASN A 34 4.78 -8.65 -7.86
C ASN A 34 4.59 -7.30 -8.59
N ALA A 35 3.42 -6.66 -8.48
CA ALA A 35 3.27 -5.26 -8.88
C ALA A 35 4.07 -4.36 -7.92
N LYS A 36 4.52 -3.19 -8.42
CA LYS A 36 5.11 -2.16 -7.55
C LYS A 36 4.02 -1.18 -7.19
N VAL A 37 3.62 -1.17 -5.91
CA VAL A 37 2.52 -0.34 -5.42
C VAL A 37 3.09 0.76 -4.54
N ARG A 38 2.70 2.00 -4.80
CA ARG A 38 3.07 3.18 -4.00
C ARG A 38 1.82 3.90 -3.55
N VAL A 39 1.80 4.31 -2.29
CA VAL A 39 0.77 5.18 -1.73
C VAL A 39 1.40 6.53 -1.40
N THR A 40 0.72 7.60 -1.79
CA THR A 40 1.04 8.97 -1.41
C THR A 40 -0.18 9.56 -0.69
N ILE A 41 0.07 10.19 0.46
CA ILE A 41 -0.96 10.78 1.30
C ILE A 41 -0.74 12.27 1.35
N THR A 42 -1.79 13.03 1.05
CA THR A 42 -1.78 14.48 1.01
C THR A 42 -2.82 15.03 1.99
N ASP A 43 -2.46 16.03 2.78
CA ASP A 43 -3.39 16.70 3.70
C ASP A 43 -4.39 17.61 2.97
N ALA A 44 -5.33 18.19 3.73
CA ALA A 44 -6.33 19.10 3.19
C ALA A 44 -5.76 20.42 2.62
N ASN A 45 -4.51 20.76 2.95
CA ASN A 45 -3.82 21.94 2.44
C ASN A 45 -3.02 21.63 1.15
N GLY A 46 -3.01 20.37 0.71
CA GLY A 46 -2.26 19.93 -0.47
C GLY A 46 -0.81 19.53 -0.18
N ASN A 47 -0.40 19.43 1.09
CA ASN A 47 0.96 19.01 1.44
C ASN A 47 1.06 17.48 1.46
N GLU A 48 2.12 16.94 0.86
CA GLU A 48 2.46 15.52 1.01
C GLU A 48 2.87 15.25 2.47
N VAL A 49 2.18 14.31 3.10
CA VAL A 49 2.37 13.90 4.49
C VAL A 49 3.27 12.68 4.58
N ASP A 50 3.07 11.73 3.66
CA ASP A 50 3.90 10.53 3.55
C ASP A 50 3.77 9.92 2.15
N SER A 51 4.79 9.18 1.76
CA SER A 51 4.82 8.42 0.50
C SER A 51 5.62 7.14 0.71
N GLN A 52 4.97 5.99 0.52
CA GLN A 52 5.53 4.67 0.84
C GLN A 52 5.35 3.71 -0.33
N ASN A 53 6.39 2.91 -0.59
CA ASN A 53 6.25 1.70 -1.40
C ASN A 53 5.67 0.59 -0.52
N LEU A 54 4.61 -0.06 -0.99
CA LEU A 54 3.96 -1.14 -0.27
C LEU A 54 4.61 -2.47 -0.64
N THR A 55 4.79 -3.33 0.37
CA THR A 55 5.33 -4.68 0.19
C THR A 55 4.20 -5.67 0.02
N PHE A 56 4.38 -6.70 -0.81
CA PHE A 56 3.43 -7.81 -0.88
C PHE A 56 3.55 -8.69 0.37
N LEU A 57 2.46 -8.82 1.12
CA LEU A 57 2.38 -9.47 2.42
C LEU A 57 1.41 -10.64 2.39
N TRP A 58 1.73 -11.64 3.20
CA TRP A 58 0.79 -12.69 3.58
C TRP A 58 0.11 -12.30 4.89
N HIS A 59 -1.22 -12.44 4.92
CA HIS A 59 -2.05 -12.37 6.12
C HIS A 59 -3.06 -13.53 6.07
N PRO A 60 -3.49 -14.11 7.20
CA PRO A 60 -4.38 -15.27 7.23
C PRO A 60 -5.64 -15.14 6.36
N ASP A 61 -6.19 -13.93 6.25
CA ASP A 61 -7.41 -13.69 5.48
C ASP A 61 -7.16 -13.52 3.98
N PHE A 62 -6.10 -12.80 3.60
CA PHE A 62 -5.78 -12.50 2.20
C PHE A 62 -4.35 -11.99 2.01
N TYR A 63 -3.81 -12.20 0.81
CA TYR A 63 -2.62 -11.48 0.36
C TYR A 63 -2.96 -10.03 0.01
N HIS A 64 -2.06 -9.12 0.37
CA HIS A 64 -2.23 -7.70 0.09
C HIS A 64 -0.89 -6.99 -0.03
N TYR A 65 -0.93 -5.73 -0.47
CA TYR A 65 0.17 -4.81 -0.41
C TYR A 65 0.03 -3.95 0.84
N GLY A 66 1.06 -3.88 1.67
CA GLY A 66 0.98 -3.18 2.95
C GLY A 66 2.21 -2.35 3.29
N ALA A 67 1.98 -1.26 4.02
CA ALA A 67 3.02 -0.45 4.65
C ALA A 67 2.47 0.30 5.86
N ASN A 68 3.34 0.54 6.84
CA ASN A 68 3.08 1.48 7.91
C ASN A 68 3.28 2.90 7.37
N ILE A 69 2.37 3.82 7.71
CA ILE A 69 2.32 5.18 7.19
C ILE A 69 2.19 6.21 8.31
N LYS A 70 2.64 7.43 8.04
CA LYS A 70 2.50 8.57 8.94
C LYS A 70 1.18 9.28 8.70
N VAL A 71 0.44 9.50 9.79
CA VAL A 71 -0.75 10.35 9.83
C VAL A 71 -0.60 11.23 11.07
N PRO A 72 -0.32 12.54 10.92
CA PRO A 72 0.07 13.40 12.04
C PRO A 72 -1.11 13.86 12.89
N SER A 73 -2.31 13.93 12.31
CA SER A 73 -3.52 14.42 12.98
C SER A 73 -4.77 13.77 12.39
N SER A 74 -5.92 13.94 13.05
CA SER A 74 -7.18 13.50 12.45
C SER A 74 -7.62 14.51 11.39
N GLY A 75 -8.17 14.02 10.26
CA GLY A 75 -8.73 14.90 9.25
C GLY A 75 -9.00 14.22 7.91
N ASN A 76 -9.33 15.06 6.92
CA ASN A 76 -9.47 14.67 5.53
C ASN A 76 -8.12 14.60 4.83
N TYR A 77 -7.90 13.50 4.12
CA TYR A 77 -6.72 13.29 3.29
C TYR A 77 -7.12 12.91 1.87
N THR A 78 -6.21 13.17 0.94
CA THR A 78 -6.20 12.54 -0.38
C THR A 78 -5.21 11.40 -0.37
N VAL A 79 -5.66 10.21 -0.79
CA VAL A 79 -4.84 9.01 -0.91
C VAL A 79 -4.70 8.69 -2.39
N LYS A 80 -3.49 8.82 -2.92
CA LYS A 80 -3.16 8.42 -4.29
C LYS A 80 -2.41 7.08 -4.25
N VAL A 81 -2.89 6.13 -5.01
CA VAL A 81 -2.26 4.83 -5.23
C VAL A 81 -1.73 4.80 -6.65
N HIS A 82 -0.44 4.54 -6.80
CA HIS A 82 0.19 4.30 -8.09
C HIS A 82 0.67 2.86 -8.16
N ILE A 83 0.34 2.16 -9.24
CA ILE A 83 0.64 0.74 -9.43
C ILE A 83 1.37 0.59 -10.76
N ASP A 84 2.62 0.16 -10.71
CA ASP A 84 3.32 -0.27 -11.92
C ASP A 84 3.03 -1.75 -12.25
N PRO A 85 3.04 -2.11 -13.54
CA PRO A 85 2.94 -3.49 -14.01
C PRO A 85 3.84 -4.48 -13.26
N PRO A 86 3.34 -5.70 -12.98
CA PRO A 86 4.19 -6.74 -12.41
C PRO A 86 5.10 -7.36 -13.47
N ASP A 87 6.33 -7.71 -13.07
CA ASP A 87 7.43 -8.15 -13.94
C ASP A 87 7.56 -9.67 -14.11
N PHE A 88 6.61 -10.46 -13.61
CA PHE A 88 6.67 -11.93 -13.71
C PHE A 88 6.48 -12.46 -15.15
N GLY A 89 7.06 -13.62 -15.47
CA GLY A 89 6.92 -14.25 -16.78
C GLY A 89 5.47 -14.65 -17.13
N ARG A 90 5.11 -14.61 -18.43
CA ARG A 90 3.76 -14.94 -18.92
C ARG A 90 3.82 -16.14 -19.87
N HIS A 91 2.94 -17.12 -19.67
CA HIS A 91 2.88 -18.33 -20.52
C HIS A 91 1.76 -18.27 -21.59
N ASP A 92 0.66 -17.59 -21.30
CA ASP A 92 -0.50 -17.49 -22.20
C ASP A 92 -0.36 -16.30 -23.17
N LYS A 93 -0.59 -16.52 -24.47
CA LYS A 93 -0.40 -15.49 -25.51
C LYS A 93 -1.46 -14.39 -25.50
N ASP A 94 -2.67 -14.71 -25.07
CA ASP A 94 -3.81 -13.80 -25.14
C ASP A 94 -4.07 -13.19 -23.77
N ARG A 95 -4.24 -14.03 -22.74
CA ARG A 95 -4.43 -13.60 -21.35
C ARG A 95 -3.14 -13.05 -20.72
N GLY A 96 -1.97 -13.39 -21.26
CA GLY A 96 -0.70 -12.82 -20.80
C GLY A 96 -0.54 -11.32 -21.03
N LYS A 97 -1.40 -10.71 -21.87
CA LYS A 97 -1.39 -9.27 -22.17
C LYS A 97 -2.07 -8.41 -21.10
N ARG A 98 -2.40 -8.98 -19.94
CA ARG A 98 -2.96 -8.25 -18.79
C ARG A 98 -1.87 -7.57 -17.95
N PHE A 99 -2.27 -6.48 -17.30
CA PHE A 99 -1.44 -5.70 -16.36
C PHE A 99 -0.19 -5.12 -17.00
N THR A 100 -0.29 -4.58 -18.21
CA THR A 100 0.85 -4.07 -18.99
C THR A 100 1.06 -2.56 -18.86
N GLN A 101 0.15 -1.88 -18.17
CA GLN A 101 0.16 -0.42 -18.00
C GLN A 101 0.06 -0.07 -16.53
N SER A 102 0.67 1.05 -16.15
CA SER A 102 0.52 1.59 -14.81
C SER A 102 -0.90 2.10 -14.59
N VAL A 103 -1.35 2.04 -13.34
CA VAL A 103 -2.68 2.48 -12.93
C VAL A 103 -2.53 3.46 -11.77
N ASP A 104 -3.22 4.60 -11.86
CA ASP A 104 -3.36 5.56 -10.78
C ASP A 104 -4.80 5.56 -10.26
N VAL A 105 -4.96 5.47 -8.95
CA VAL A 105 -6.25 5.56 -8.25
C VAL A 105 -6.16 6.66 -7.20
N THR A 106 -7.16 7.55 -7.16
CA THR A 106 -7.20 8.63 -6.17
C THR A 106 -8.49 8.55 -5.37
N PHE A 107 -8.35 8.55 -4.05
CA PHE A 107 -9.44 8.69 -3.09
C PHE A 107 -9.33 10.06 -2.44
N THR A 108 -10.39 10.86 -2.50
CA THR A 108 -10.45 12.19 -1.90
C THR A 108 -11.36 12.20 -0.68
N GLY A 109 -11.10 13.11 0.27
CA GLY A 109 -11.94 13.24 1.48
C GLY A 109 -11.88 12.01 2.39
N VAL A 110 -10.78 11.27 2.38
CA VAL A 110 -10.60 10.10 3.23
C VAL A 110 -10.37 10.58 4.66
N GLN A 111 -11.32 10.29 5.54
CA GLN A 111 -11.19 10.58 6.97
C GLN A 111 -10.23 9.58 7.62
N ILE A 112 -9.10 10.08 8.12
CA ILE A 112 -8.09 9.25 8.79
C ILE A 112 -7.85 9.81 10.19
N THR A 113 -7.78 8.91 11.17
CA THR A 113 -7.39 9.21 12.55
C THR A 113 -6.14 8.41 12.91
N PRO A 114 -5.11 9.04 13.52
CA PRO A 114 -3.93 8.33 14.00
C PRO A 114 -4.30 7.22 14.99
N LYS A 115 -3.86 5.98 14.74
CA LYS A 115 -4.19 4.82 15.62
C LYS A 115 -3.19 4.59 16.75
N ARG A 116 -2.01 5.21 16.69
CA ARG A 116 -1.02 5.21 17.77
C ARG A 116 -0.74 6.66 18.21
N PRO A 117 -0.66 6.97 19.51
CA PRO A 117 -0.24 8.29 19.97
C PRO A 117 1.21 8.55 19.59
N GLN A 118 1.51 9.77 19.11
CA GLN A 118 2.89 10.21 18.87
C GLN A 118 3.75 10.18 20.15
N ALA A 119 3.12 10.15 21.34
CA ALA A 119 3.78 10.20 22.65
C ALA A 119 4.26 8.85 23.21
N ALA A 120 4.01 7.71 22.54
CA ALA A 120 4.57 6.41 22.96
C ALA A 120 6.05 6.23 22.51
N MET A 121 6.76 7.34 22.30
CA MET A 121 8.13 7.42 21.79
C MET A 121 9.07 7.78 22.94
N ARG A 122 9.53 6.77 23.66
CA ARG A 122 10.78 6.84 24.44
C ARG A 122 11.71 5.75 23.94
#